data_AF-A0A934RSW5-F1
#
_entry.id   AF-A0A934RSW5-F1
#
_cell.length_a   1.000
_cell.length_b   1.000
_cell.length_c   1.000
_cell.angle_alpha   90.00
_cell.angle_beta   90.00
_cell.angle_gamma   90.00
#
_symmetry.space_group_name_H-M   'P 1'
#
loop_
_entity.id
_entity.type
_entity.pdbx_description
1 polymer ?
#
loop_
_entity_poly.entity_id
_entity_poly.type
_entity_poly.pdbx_seq_one_letter_code
_entity_poly.pdbx_strand_id
1 'polypeptide(L)'
;MNPEPTALQNHTESLQGFPNASEHSQEKIRPPLWLLLVYSYLILLTGSVIYGIATYTDPWQGLFAGIFDAIFPYGFLWAFFCLPWVLLSAWVYHHNHWQRLRRTIVLLPSLAFLCLQMTAAVNDYPTPTKRFRDLTKIDFPETAQNIQTYFYGGGLADYGDFYYFETSATETQRLIRQLKLSSPGRQGQDDLKFAIRTEPLKNLFPKAPSLSPPSAWTVHSGADEEANRHYTLITDVSQTKVFLSVSSI
;
A
#
# COMPACT_ATOMS: atom_id res chain seq x y z
N MET A 1 37.60 42.03 -88.95
CA MET A 1 36.36 41.29 -88.67
C MET A 1 36.57 40.52 -87.37
N ASN A 2 36.10 41.08 -86.27
CA ASN A 2 36.12 40.44 -84.95
C ASN A 2 34.65 40.18 -84.57
N PRO A 3 34.27 38.95 -84.21
CA PRO A 3 32.92 38.65 -83.77
C PRO A 3 32.68 39.15 -82.35
N GLU A 4 31.51 39.75 -82.13
CA GLU A 4 30.99 40.13 -80.82
C GLU A 4 30.76 38.89 -79.94
N PRO A 5 31.11 38.93 -78.65
CA PRO A 5 30.74 37.88 -77.71
C PRO A 5 29.28 38.05 -77.26
N THR A 6 28.50 37.04 -77.61
CA THR A 6 27.10 36.78 -77.23
C THR A 6 26.90 36.85 -75.72
N ALA A 7 25.99 37.72 -75.28
CA ALA A 7 25.54 37.83 -73.90
C ALA A 7 24.81 36.53 -73.48
N LEU A 8 25.39 35.81 -72.51
CA LEU A 8 24.74 34.74 -71.77
C LEU A 8 23.70 35.37 -70.81
N GLN A 9 22.44 35.35 -71.23
CA GLN A 9 21.29 35.58 -70.36
C GLN A 9 21.21 34.43 -69.34
N ASN A 10 21.60 34.71 -68.10
CA ASN A 10 21.29 33.86 -66.96
C ASN A 10 19.78 33.93 -66.70
N HIS A 11 19.09 32.83 -67.03
CA HIS A 11 17.76 32.51 -66.51
C HIS A 11 17.82 32.48 -64.98
N THR A 12 17.45 33.59 -64.35
CA THR A 12 17.13 33.64 -62.93
C THR A 12 15.65 33.33 -62.83
N GLU A 13 15.31 32.03 -62.90
CA GLU A 13 13.97 31.59 -62.54
C GLU A 13 13.73 31.88 -61.07
N SER A 14 12.87 32.87 -60.86
CA SER A 14 12.23 33.20 -59.61
C SER A 14 11.46 32.00 -59.09
N LEU A 15 12.07 31.23 -58.18
CA LEU A 15 11.34 30.41 -57.20
C LEU A 15 10.68 31.36 -56.18
N GLN A 16 9.68 32.08 -56.65
CA GLN A 16 8.69 32.74 -55.79
C GLN A 16 7.79 31.69 -55.17
N GLY A 17 7.73 31.70 -53.84
CA GLY A 17 6.50 31.41 -53.13
C GLY A 17 6.17 29.95 -52.90
N PHE A 18 7.01 29.24 -52.13
CA PHE A 18 6.39 28.34 -51.15
C PHE A 18 5.93 29.21 -49.99
N PRO A 19 4.62 29.25 -49.67
CA PRO A 19 4.16 29.93 -48.46
C PRO A 19 4.93 29.30 -47.30
N ASN A 20 5.65 30.13 -46.54
CA ASN A 20 6.22 29.76 -45.26
C ASN A 20 5.15 28.96 -44.53
N ALA A 21 5.39 27.65 -44.43
CA ALA A 21 4.53 26.75 -43.69
C ALA A 21 4.40 27.38 -42.32
N SER A 22 3.21 27.92 -42.08
CA SER A 22 2.75 28.53 -40.85
C SER A 22 3.65 28.15 -39.68
N GLU A 23 4.49 29.10 -39.25
CA GLU A 23 4.87 29.20 -37.85
C GLU A 23 3.58 29.46 -37.08
N HIS A 24 2.71 28.46 -37.02
CA HIS A 24 1.92 28.18 -35.85
C HIS A 24 2.95 27.96 -34.76
N SER A 25 3.39 29.09 -34.19
CA SER A 25 3.86 29.19 -32.83
C SER A 25 2.81 28.45 -32.03
N GLN A 26 3.00 27.14 -31.86
CA GLN A 26 2.19 26.33 -30.97
C GLN A 26 2.43 26.97 -29.63
N GLU A 27 1.54 27.88 -29.28
CA GLU A 27 1.51 28.52 -27.99
C GLU A 27 1.44 27.36 -27.02
N LYS A 28 2.60 27.07 -26.39
CA LYS A 28 2.79 25.83 -25.66
C LYS A 28 1.86 25.89 -24.46
N ILE A 29 0.64 25.39 -24.61
CA ILE A 29 -0.42 25.44 -23.59
C ILE A 29 0.15 24.81 -22.33
N ARG A 30 0.28 25.61 -21.28
CA ARG A 30 0.90 25.18 -20.04
C ARG A 30 -0.19 24.78 -19.06
N PRO A 31 0.01 23.68 -18.31
CA PRO A 31 -0.95 23.27 -17.33
C PRO A 31 -1.07 24.35 -16.25
N PRO A 32 -2.29 24.70 -15.82
CA PRO A 32 -2.52 25.63 -14.72
C PRO A 32 -2.00 25.06 -13.39
N LEU A 33 -1.82 25.92 -12.36
CA LEU A 33 -1.19 25.51 -11.08
C LEU A 33 -1.99 24.40 -10.40
N TRP A 34 -3.31 24.55 -10.38
CA TRP A 34 -4.21 23.61 -9.74
C TRP A 34 -4.07 22.21 -10.34
N LEU A 35 -3.82 22.10 -11.65
CA LEU A 35 -3.62 20.81 -12.30
C LEU A 35 -2.31 20.16 -11.85
N LEU A 36 -1.24 20.94 -11.67
CA LEU A 36 0.01 20.45 -11.11
C LEU A 36 -0.13 20.01 -9.65
N LEU A 37 -0.97 20.69 -8.87
CA LEU A 37 -1.30 20.28 -7.50
C LEU A 37 -2.04 18.95 -7.48
N VAL A 38 -3.04 18.77 -8.34
CA VAL A 38 -3.76 17.51 -8.49
C VAL A 38 -2.80 16.38 -8.87
N TYR A 39 -1.91 16.59 -9.85
CA TYR A 39 -0.89 15.57 -10.19
C TYR A 39 0.06 15.28 -9.03
N SER A 40 0.53 16.31 -8.32
CA SER A 40 1.38 16.16 -7.14
C SER A 40 0.71 15.29 -6.08
N TYR A 41 -0.58 15.50 -5.84
CA TYR A 41 -1.36 14.69 -4.90
C TYR A 41 -1.59 13.26 -5.40
N LEU A 42 -1.96 13.08 -6.68
CA LEU A 42 -2.18 11.76 -7.29
C LEU A 42 -0.91 10.88 -7.30
N ILE A 43 0.26 11.49 -7.52
CA ILE A 43 1.56 10.79 -7.44
C ILE A 43 1.75 10.19 -6.04
N LEU A 44 1.41 10.96 -5.00
CA LEU A 44 1.54 10.51 -3.62
C LEU A 44 0.50 9.42 -3.28
N LEU A 45 -0.75 9.59 -3.74
CA LEU A 45 -1.82 8.60 -3.57
C LEU A 45 -1.46 7.25 -4.20
N THR A 46 -0.77 7.28 -5.35
CA THR A 46 -0.33 6.07 -6.04
C THR A 46 0.57 5.20 -5.15
N GLY A 47 1.47 5.81 -4.37
CA GLY A 47 2.35 5.06 -3.46
C GLY A 47 1.58 4.31 -2.38
N SER A 48 0.65 5.01 -1.69
CA SER A 48 -0.16 4.43 -0.63
C SER A 48 -1.10 3.32 -1.14
N VAL A 49 -1.67 3.49 -2.34
CA VAL A 49 -2.51 2.47 -2.99
C VAL A 49 -1.71 1.24 -3.35
N ILE A 50 -0.53 1.40 -3.97
CA ILE A 50 0.35 0.26 -4.30
C ILE A 50 0.76 -0.48 -3.02
N TYR A 51 1.12 0.25 -1.97
CA TYR A 51 1.46 -0.34 -0.69
C TYR A 51 0.30 -1.11 -0.06
N GLY A 52 -0.91 -0.52 -0.05
CA GLY A 52 -2.12 -1.17 0.46
C GLY A 52 -2.44 -2.47 -0.29
N ILE A 53 -2.43 -2.43 -1.63
CA ILE A 53 -2.66 -3.63 -2.47
C ILE A 53 -1.61 -4.72 -2.21
N ALA A 54 -0.34 -4.35 -2.03
CA ALA A 54 0.73 -5.31 -1.77
C ALA A 54 0.67 -5.93 -0.35
N THR A 55 0.04 -5.24 0.59
CA THR A 55 0.03 -5.62 2.02
C THR A 55 -1.14 -6.52 2.39
N TYR A 56 -2.30 -6.33 1.75
CA TYR A 56 -3.53 -7.04 2.10
C TYR A 56 -3.66 -8.35 1.31
N THR A 57 -4.21 -9.39 1.96
CA THR A 57 -4.49 -10.66 1.29
C THR A 57 -5.55 -10.49 0.19
N ASP A 58 -6.55 -9.63 0.42
CA ASP A 58 -7.53 -9.22 -0.58
C ASP A 58 -7.13 -7.88 -1.21
N PRO A 59 -6.77 -7.85 -2.50
CA PRO A 59 -6.37 -6.63 -3.20
C PRO A 59 -7.42 -5.51 -3.14
N TRP A 60 -8.71 -5.84 -3.07
CA TRP A 60 -9.77 -4.82 -3.00
C TRP A 60 -9.78 -4.12 -1.65
N GLN A 61 -9.64 -4.87 -0.56
CA GLN A 61 -9.49 -4.29 0.77
C GLN A 61 -8.23 -3.43 0.85
N GLY A 62 -7.12 -3.93 0.29
CA GLY A 62 -5.87 -3.18 0.18
C GLY A 62 -6.00 -1.89 -0.63
N LEU A 63 -6.73 -1.91 -1.74
CA LEU A 63 -7.02 -0.71 -2.54
C LEU A 63 -7.78 0.33 -1.70
N PHE A 64 -8.89 -0.07 -1.06
CA PHE A 64 -9.68 0.86 -0.25
C PHE A 64 -8.90 1.39 0.94
N ALA A 65 -8.17 0.52 1.66
CA ALA A 65 -7.29 0.92 2.75
C ALA A 65 -6.24 1.94 2.26
N GLY A 66 -5.56 1.66 1.15
CA GLY A 66 -4.57 2.57 0.57
C GLY A 66 -5.16 3.90 0.11
N ILE A 67 -6.41 3.94 -0.38
CA ILE A 67 -7.11 5.18 -0.71
C ILE A 67 -7.43 5.99 0.56
N PHE A 68 -7.93 5.34 1.61
CA PHE A 68 -8.24 6.01 2.87
C PHE A 68 -6.98 6.57 3.54
N ASP A 69 -5.89 5.80 3.56
CA ASP A 69 -4.59 6.26 4.03
C ASP A 69 -4.08 7.44 3.19
N ALA A 70 -4.22 7.36 1.85
CA ALA A 70 -3.83 8.45 0.97
C ALA A 70 -4.59 9.75 1.28
N ILE A 71 -5.90 9.65 1.54
CA ILE A 71 -6.79 10.80 1.77
C ILE A 71 -6.55 11.44 3.14
N PHE A 72 -6.49 10.62 4.20
CA PHE A 72 -6.43 11.15 5.55
C PHE A 72 -4.99 11.44 5.97
N PRO A 73 -4.18 10.47 6.47
CA PRO A 73 -2.86 10.78 7.02
C PRO A 73 -1.92 11.39 5.97
N TYR A 74 -1.89 10.83 4.75
CA TYR A 74 -0.99 11.35 3.73
C TYR A 74 -1.49 12.65 3.08
N GLY A 75 -2.79 12.89 3.03
CA GLY A 75 -3.34 14.17 2.58
C GLY A 75 -2.91 15.31 3.50
N PHE A 76 -2.95 15.09 4.82
CA PHE A 76 -2.40 16.05 5.77
C PHE A 76 -0.89 16.23 5.59
N LEU A 77 -0.11 15.15 5.49
CA LEU A 77 1.33 15.24 5.25
C LEU A 77 1.65 16.01 3.96
N TRP A 78 0.95 15.72 2.87
CA TRP A 78 1.10 16.43 1.60
C TRP A 78 0.81 17.92 1.77
N ALA A 79 -0.26 18.29 2.49
CA ALA A 79 -0.58 19.69 2.75
C ALA A 79 0.54 20.40 3.54
N PHE A 80 1.15 19.76 4.54
CA PHE A 80 2.23 20.36 5.32
C PHE A 80 3.57 20.41 4.58
N PHE A 81 3.89 19.39 3.78
CA PHE A 81 5.20 19.28 3.13
C PHE A 81 5.21 19.83 1.70
N CYS A 82 4.18 19.59 0.89
CA CYS A 82 4.15 20.00 -0.51
C CYS A 82 3.56 21.40 -0.73
N LEU A 83 2.56 21.83 0.06
CA LEU A 83 1.94 23.14 -0.11
C LEU A 83 2.94 24.31 0.09
N PRO A 84 3.87 24.30 1.07
CA PRO A 84 4.89 25.34 1.18
C PRO A 84 5.79 25.44 -0.05
N TRP A 85 6.16 24.30 -0.66
CA TRP A 85 6.93 24.27 -1.91
C TRP A 85 6.17 24.89 -3.08
N VAL A 86 4.85 24.67 -3.13
CA VAL A 86 3.99 25.26 -4.16
C VAL A 86 3.93 26.77 -4.00
N LEU A 87 3.72 27.27 -2.78
CA LEU A 87 3.71 28.69 -2.47
C LEU A 87 5.06 29.34 -2.82
N LEU A 88 6.17 28.68 -2.44
CA LEU A 88 7.51 29.14 -2.81
C LEU A 88 7.69 29.19 -4.33
N SER A 89 7.21 28.18 -5.06
CA SER A 89 7.28 28.16 -6.52
C SER A 89 6.49 29.30 -7.16
N ALA A 90 5.34 29.67 -6.59
CA ALA A 90 4.51 30.77 -7.05
C ALA A 90 5.21 32.12 -6.80
N TRP A 91 5.86 32.26 -5.64
CA TRP A 91 6.65 33.44 -5.29
C TRP A 91 7.87 33.60 -6.20
N VAL A 92 8.66 32.55 -6.41
CA VAL A 92 9.81 32.55 -7.34
C VAL A 92 9.36 32.82 -8.77
N TYR A 93 8.21 32.28 -9.18
CA TYR A 93 7.64 32.55 -10.49
C TYR A 93 7.28 34.01 -10.68
N HIS A 94 6.71 34.66 -9.66
CA HIS A 94 6.35 36.07 -9.69
C HIS A 94 7.57 36.97 -9.86
N HIS A 95 8.66 36.69 -9.14
CA HIS A 95 9.86 37.55 -9.15
C HIS A 95 10.82 37.29 -10.31
N ASN A 96 11.07 36.03 -10.65
CA ASN A 96 12.16 35.68 -11.57
C ASN A 96 11.67 35.20 -12.94
N HIS A 97 10.35 35.07 -13.14
CA HIS A 97 9.75 34.50 -14.35
C HIS A 97 10.35 33.14 -14.74
N TRP A 98 10.78 32.33 -13.77
CA TRP A 98 11.38 31.01 -14.00
C TRP A 98 10.33 29.95 -14.32
N GLN A 99 9.70 30.10 -15.47
CA GLN A 99 8.55 29.29 -15.86
C GLN A 99 8.92 27.83 -16.18
N ARG A 100 10.19 27.57 -16.53
CA ARG A 100 10.69 26.22 -16.84
C ARG A 100 10.82 25.33 -15.60
N LEU A 101 11.13 25.91 -14.44
CA LEU A 101 11.38 25.17 -13.21
C LEU A 101 10.11 24.92 -12.38
N ARG A 102 9.03 25.66 -12.64
CA ARG A 102 7.77 25.56 -11.89
C ARG A 102 7.22 24.14 -11.80
N ARG A 103 7.23 23.38 -12.91
CA ARG A 103 6.73 21.99 -12.91
C ARG A 103 7.59 21.09 -12.02
N THR A 104 8.91 21.21 -12.16
CA THR A 104 9.87 20.44 -11.38
C THR A 104 9.72 20.75 -9.89
N ILE A 105 9.68 22.02 -9.50
CA ILE A 105 9.57 22.41 -8.07
C ILE A 105 8.27 21.91 -7.44
N VAL A 106 7.14 21.97 -8.16
CA VAL A 106 5.85 21.50 -7.64
C VAL A 106 5.78 19.97 -7.53
N LEU A 107 6.30 19.24 -8.52
CA LEU A 107 6.17 17.78 -8.57
C LEU A 107 7.28 17.02 -7.83
N LEU A 108 8.47 17.61 -7.70
CA LEU A 108 9.64 16.96 -7.11
C LEU A 108 9.40 16.46 -5.67
N PRO A 109 8.76 17.23 -4.76
CA PRO A 109 8.47 16.73 -3.42
C PRO A 109 7.60 15.48 -3.43
N SER A 110 6.54 15.44 -4.24
CA SER A 110 5.68 14.26 -4.37
C SER A 110 6.40 13.06 -4.96
N LEU A 111 7.24 13.28 -5.97
CA LEU A 111 8.06 12.21 -6.55
C LEU A 111 9.06 11.67 -5.52
N ALA A 112 9.70 12.54 -4.75
CA ALA A 112 10.59 12.13 -3.67
C ALA A 112 9.86 11.32 -2.59
N PHE A 113 8.66 11.78 -2.16
CA PHE A 113 7.82 11.03 -1.23
C PHE A 113 7.39 9.67 -1.79
N LEU A 114 7.01 9.60 -3.07
CA LEU A 114 6.69 8.34 -3.73
C LEU A 114 7.91 7.40 -3.71
N CYS A 115 9.09 7.88 -4.09
CA CYS A 115 10.31 7.08 -4.04
C CYS A 115 10.60 6.57 -2.61
N LEU A 116 10.45 7.43 -1.60
CA LEU A 116 10.62 7.04 -0.19
C LEU A 116 9.60 5.98 0.23
N GLN A 117 8.33 6.13 -0.14
CA GLN A 117 7.29 5.13 0.14
C GLN A 117 7.61 3.80 -0.54
N MET A 118 8.05 3.82 -1.79
CA MET A 118 8.45 2.59 -2.51
C MET A 118 9.68 1.93 -1.87
N THR A 119 10.67 2.72 -1.45
CA THR A 119 11.83 2.19 -0.71
C THR A 119 11.42 1.60 0.63
N ALA A 120 10.52 2.26 1.37
CA ALA A 120 9.96 1.73 2.62
C ALA A 120 9.17 0.45 2.37
N ALA A 121 8.34 0.38 1.33
CA ALA A 121 7.58 -0.80 0.96
C ALA A 121 8.46 -1.99 0.60
N VAL A 122 9.61 -1.75 -0.05
CA VAL A 122 10.58 -2.80 -0.41
C VAL A 122 11.38 -3.27 0.81
N ASN A 123 11.85 -2.34 1.64
CA ASN A 123 12.67 -2.65 2.81
C ASN A 123 11.84 -3.24 3.96
N ASP A 124 10.58 -2.82 4.06
CA ASP A 124 9.62 -3.21 5.07
C ASP A 124 8.43 -3.94 4.44
N TYR A 125 8.74 -4.90 3.57
CA TYR A 125 7.68 -5.71 2.99
C TYR A 125 7.00 -6.52 4.10
N PRO A 126 5.66 -6.42 4.27
CA PRO A 126 4.95 -7.04 5.37
C PRO A 126 4.87 -8.55 5.14
N THR A 127 5.88 -9.27 5.64
CA THR A 127 5.84 -10.74 5.69
C THR A 127 4.89 -11.19 6.81
N PRO A 128 4.18 -12.32 6.66
CA PRO A 128 3.34 -12.90 7.72
C PRO A 128 4.04 -12.99 9.08
N THR A 129 5.30 -13.42 9.07
CA THR A 129 6.16 -13.55 10.24
C THR A 129 6.47 -12.21 10.90
N LYS A 130 6.83 -11.19 10.10
CA LYS A 130 7.11 -9.85 10.62
C LYS A 130 5.85 -9.24 11.22
N ARG A 131 4.72 -9.32 10.50
CA ARG A 131 3.43 -8.78 10.96
C ARG A 131 2.96 -9.45 12.25
N PHE A 132 3.08 -10.77 12.33
CA PHE A 132 2.77 -11.52 13.54
C PHE A 132 3.60 -11.01 14.71
N ARG A 133 4.91 -10.87 14.54
CA ARG A 133 5.80 -10.36 15.58
C ARG A 133 5.48 -8.92 15.95
N ASP A 134 5.13 -8.08 14.99
CA ASP A 134 4.80 -6.68 15.24
C ASP A 134 3.50 -6.54 16.04
N LEU A 135 2.52 -7.43 15.81
CA LEU A 135 1.22 -7.45 16.51
C LEU A 135 1.24 -8.16 17.86
N THR A 136 1.95 -9.28 17.96
CA THR A 136 1.98 -10.13 19.17
C THR A 136 3.18 -9.86 20.07
N LYS A 137 4.20 -9.14 19.56
CA LYS A 137 5.52 -8.96 20.19
C LYS A 137 6.25 -10.27 20.48
N ILE A 138 5.86 -11.35 19.79
CA ILE A 138 6.38 -12.71 19.96
C ILE A 138 6.91 -13.22 18.62
N ASP A 139 8.01 -13.98 18.67
CA ASP A 139 8.55 -14.61 17.48
C ASP A 139 7.60 -15.69 16.94
N PHE A 140 7.41 -15.67 15.61
CA PHE A 140 6.63 -16.67 14.90
C PHE A 140 7.25 -18.06 15.08
N PRO A 141 6.44 -19.14 15.15
CA PRO A 141 7.00 -20.48 15.38
C PRO A 141 8.02 -20.92 14.33
N GLU A 142 9.19 -21.36 14.78
CA GLU A 142 10.29 -21.76 13.89
C GLU A 142 9.95 -23.01 13.07
N THR A 143 9.14 -23.90 13.63
CA THR A 143 8.71 -25.15 12.97
C THR A 143 7.42 -24.98 12.16
N ALA A 144 6.96 -23.75 11.91
CA ALA A 144 5.71 -23.50 11.21
C ALA A 144 5.76 -23.95 9.74
N GLN A 145 4.71 -24.67 9.33
CA GLN A 145 4.48 -25.14 7.97
C GLN A 145 3.05 -24.80 7.55
N ASN A 146 2.77 -24.89 6.25
CA ASN A 146 1.43 -24.67 5.70
C ASN A 146 0.79 -23.32 6.12
N ILE A 147 1.63 -22.28 6.23
CA ILE A 147 1.25 -20.95 6.69
C ILE A 147 0.25 -20.33 5.71
N GLN A 148 -0.92 -19.95 6.23
CA GLN A 148 -1.92 -19.16 5.54
C GLN A 148 -2.28 -17.98 6.42
N THR A 149 -2.42 -16.80 5.82
CA THR A 149 -2.79 -15.58 6.54
C THR A 149 -3.90 -14.85 5.83
N TYR A 150 -4.83 -14.34 6.61
CA TYR A 150 -5.90 -13.49 6.14
C TYR A 150 -5.92 -12.22 6.99
N PHE A 151 -5.64 -11.10 6.34
CA PHE A 151 -5.61 -9.80 6.96
C PHE A 151 -6.88 -9.05 6.57
N TYR A 152 -7.63 -8.57 7.55
CA TYR A 152 -8.84 -7.80 7.31
C TYR A 152 -8.83 -6.52 8.16
N GLY A 153 -9.23 -5.43 7.54
CA GLY A 153 -8.86 -4.10 8.00
C GLY A 153 -9.30 -3.04 6.99
N GLY A 154 -9.35 -1.78 7.41
CA GLY A 154 -9.59 -0.73 6.43
C GLY A 154 -9.59 0.71 6.95
N GLY A 155 -8.59 1.46 6.50
CA GLY A 155 -8.58 2.91 6.32
C GLY A 155 -8.15 3.76 7.50
N LEU A 156 -8.50 3.38 8.73
CA LEU A 156 -8.03 4.09 9.94
C LEU A 156 -7.51 3.13 11.02
N ALA A 157 -7.85 1.84 10.95
CA ALA A 157 -7.34 0.81 11.84
C ALA A 157 -7.32 -0.57 11.16
N ASP A 158 -6.30 -1.36 11.47
CA ASP A 158 -6.26 -2.79 11.21
C ASP A 158 -7.17 -3.49 12.26
N TYR A 159 -8.25 -4.12 11.79
CA TYR A 159 -9.26 -4.73 12.66
C TYR A 159 -8.85 -6.14 13.12
N GLY A 160 -8.14 -6.89 12.29
CA GLY A 160 -7.49 -8.09 12.75
C GLY A 160 -6.75 -8.92 11.71
N ASP A 161 -5.98 -9.86 12.24
CA ASP A 161 -5.17 -10.81 11.49
C ASP A 161 -5.59 -12.22 11.88
N PHE A 162 -5.79 -13.06 10.88
CA PHE A 162 -5.97 -14.49 11.07
C PHE A 162 -4.77 -15.24 10.50
N TYR A 163 -4.34 -16.24 11.25
CA TYR A 163 -3.26 -17.15 10.89
C TYR A 163 -3.77 -18.58 10.97
N TYR A 164 -3.40 -19.39 9.98
CA TYR A 164 -3.40 -20.84 10.08
C TYR A 164 -1.98 -21.33 9.81
N PHE A 165 -1.49 -22.25 10.64
CA PHE A 165 -0.22 -22.93 10.42
C PHE A 165 -0.19 -24.27 11.17
N GLU A 166 0.71 -25.14 10.72
CA GLU A 166 1.03 -26.40 11.37
C GLU A 166 2.40 -26.28 12.04
N THR A 167 2.54 -26.70 13.30
CA THR A 167 3.79 -26.57 14.05
C THR A 167 3.92 -27.69 15.09
N SER A 168 5.04 -27.72 15.81
CA SER A 168 5.23 -28.66 16.93
C SER A 168 4.37 -28.28 18.14
N ALA A 169 3.91 -29.27 18.90
CA ALA A 169 3.14 -29.03 20.13
C ALA A 169 3.91 -28.17 21.15
N THR A 170 5.25 -28.29 21.16
CA THR A 170 6.15 -27.46 21.98
C THR A 170 6.06 -25.98 21.62
N GLU A 171 6.05 -25.65 20.34
CA GLU A 171 5.89 -24.27 19.87
C GLU A 171 4.49 -23.72 20.17
N THR A 172 3.45 -24.55 20.00
CA THR A 172 2.08 -24.16 20.36
C THR A 172 1.96 -23.83 21.85
N GLN A 173 2.57 -24.65 22.71
CA GLN A 173 2.62 -24.38 24.15
C GLN A 173 3.43 -23.13 24.50
N ARG A 174 4.51 -22.85 23.77
CA ARG A 174 5.26 -21.60 23.89
C ARG A 174 4.36 -20.40 23.58
N LEU A 175 3.61 -20.45 22.47
CA LEU A 175 2.68 -19.38 22.08
C LEU A 175 1.60 -19.15 23.15
N ILE A 176 0.94 -20.22 23.61
CA ILE A 176 -0.09 -20.14 24.66
C ILE A 176 0.46 -19.42 25.90
N ARG A 177 1.68 -19.78 26.33
CA ARG A 177 2.31 -19.17 27.50
C ARG A 177 2.68 -17.71 27.28
N GLN A 178 3.33 -17.39 26.15
CA GLN A 178 3.84 -16.04 25.90
C GLN A 178 2.71 -15.04 25.63
N LEU A 179 1.65 -15.47 24.96
CA LEU A 179 0.42 -14.68 24.77
C LEU A 179 -0.48 -14.65 26.01
N LYS A 180 -0.06 -15.30 27.12
CA LYS A 180 -0.83 -15.41 28.38
C LYS A 180 -2.27 -15.91 28.16
N LEU A 181 -2.44 -16.86 27.24
CA LEU A 181 -3.76 -17.37 26.90
C LEU A 181 -4.28 -18.30 27.99
N SER A 182 -5.54 -18.12 28.34
CA SER A 182 -6.23 -18.97 29.31
C SER A 182 -6.90 -20.14 28.58
N SER A 183 -6.84 -21.34 29.18
CA SER A 183 -7.63 -22.49 28.73
C SER A 183 -9.12 -22.15 28.78
N PRO A 184 -9.96 -22.79 27.94
CA PRO A 184 -11.32 -22.35 27.75
C PRO A 184 -12.11 -22.51 29.06
N GLY A 185 -12.57 -21.39 29.61
CA GLY A 185 -13.76 -21.38 30.44
C GLY A 185 -14.99 -21.71 29.58
N ARG A 186 -16.18 -21.85 30.19
CA ARG A 186 -17.45 -22.09 29.48
C ARG A 186 -17.69 -21.12 28.32
N GLN A 187 -17.20 -19.89 28.45
CA GLN A 187 -17.33 -18.81 27.47
C GLN A 187 -16.56 -19.08 26.16
N GLY A 188 -15.35 -19.66 26.23
CA GLY A 188 -14.54 -19.96 25.05
C GLY A 188 -15.13 -21.05 24.13
N GLN A 189 -16.02 -21.89 24.64
CA GLN A 189 -16.76 -22.87 23.83
C GLN A 189 -17.87 -22.23 23.00
N ASP A 190 -18.50 -21.17 23.50
CA ASP A 190 -19.52 -20.43 22.75
C ASP A 190 -18.88 -19.53 21.70
N ASP A 191 -17.69 -18.97 21.98
CA ASP A 191 -16.86 -18.27 20.99
C ASP A 191 -16.40 -19.21 19.86
N LEU A 192 -16.02 -20.46 20.17
CA LEU A 192 -15.70 -21.47 19.15
C LEU A 192 -16.92 -21.76 18.26
N LYS A 193 -18.11 -21.93 18.86
CA LYS A 193 -19.34 -22.18 18.11
C LYS A 193 -19.72 -20.98 17.24
N PHE A 194 -19.47 -19.76 17.71
CA PHE A 194 -19.65 -18.54 16.95
C PHE A 194 -18.67 -18.48 15.77
N ALA A 195 -17.38 -18.64 16.01
CA ALA A 195 -16.33 -18.64 14.98
C ALA A 195 -16.53 -19.72 13.90
N ILE A 196 -17.05 -20.89 14.28
CA ILE A 196 -17.42 -21.95 13.32
C ILE A 196 -18.68 -21.57 12.50
N ARG A 197 -19.57 -20.72 13.04
CA ARG A 197 -20.83 -20.33 12.41
C ARG A 197 -20.77 -19.06 11.55
N THR A 198 -19.98 -18.05 11.91
CA THR A 198 -20.18 -16.69 11.34
C THR A 198 -19.50 -16.38 10.03
N GLU A 199 -18.51 -17.14 9.58
CA GLU A 199 -18.09 -17.17 8.18
C GLU A 199 -17.27 -18.45 8.04
N PRO A 200 -17.33 -19.20 6.94
CA PRO A 200 -16.55 -20.41 6.86
C PRO A 200 -15.09 -19.98 6.91
N LEU A 201 -14.38 -20.28 8.00
CA LEU A 201 -12.91 -20.26 8.03
C LEU A 201 -12.32 -20.99 6.82
N LYS A 202 -13.09 -21.89 6.19
CA LYS A 202 -12.82 -22.52 4.90
C LYS A 202 -12.70 -21.55 3.71
N ASN A 203 -13.46 -20.45 3.69
CA ASN A 203 -13.36 -19.40 2.68
C ASN A 203 -12.10 -18.55 2.89
N LEU A 204 -11.75 -18.28 4.15
CA LEU A 204 -10.52 -17.55 4.51
C LEU A 204 -9.27 -18.41 4.32
N PHE A 205 -9.38 -19.70 4.59
CA PHE A 205 -8.29 -20.68 4.58
C PHE A 205 -8.69 -21.96 3.83
N PRO A 206 -8.68 -21.95 2.48
CA PRO A 206 -9.15 -23.07 1.68
C PRO A 206 -8.33 -24.36 1.87
N LYS A 207 -7.08 -24.25 2.33
CA LYS A 207 -6.21 -25.43 2.59
C LYS A 207 -6.23 -25.87 4.06
N ALA A 208 -6.88 -25.12 4.95
CA ALA A 208 -6.94 -25.50 6.36
C ALA A 208 -7.97 -26.64 6.58
N PRO A 209 -7.73 -27.54 7.56
CA PRO A 209 -8.68 -28.58 7.90
C PRO A 209 -9.99 -27.97 8.41
N SER A 210 -11.07 -28.72 8.24
CA SER A 210 -12.35 -28.35 8.84
C SER A 210 -12.23 -28.32 10.37
N LEU A 211 -12.78 -27.27 10.99
CA LEU A 211 -12.97 -27.21 12.45
C LEU A 211 -14.06 -28.17 12.96
N SER A 212 -14.69 -28.95 12.07
CA SER A 212 -15.63 -30.00 12.46
C SER A 212 -14.91 -31.36 12.56
N PRO A 213 -15.16 -32.15 13.62
CA PRO A 213 -16.08 -31.87 14.73
C PRO A 213 -15.48 -30.92 15.79
N PRO A 214 -16.28 -30.07 16.46
CA PRO A 214 -15.79 -29.12 17.47
C PRO A 214 -15.05 -29.77 18.65
N SER A 215 -15.38 -31.03 18.97
CA SER A 215 -14.73 -31.79 20.04
C SER A 215 -13.26 -32.13 19.78
N ALA A 216 -12.80 -31.98 18.54
CA ALA A 216 -11.40 -32.17 18.17
C ALA A 216 -10.54 -30.91 18.38
N TRP A 217 -11.15 -29.81 18.85
CA TRP A 217 -10.50 -28.51 18.94
C TRP A 217 -10.59 -27.91 20.35
N THR A 218 -9.53 -27.23 20.76
CA THR A 218 -9.43 -26.50 22.02
C THR A 218 -9.25 -25.02 21.72
N VAL A 219 -9.94 -24.14 22.45
CA VAL A 219 -9.83 -22.68 22.29
C VAL A 219 -9.14 -22.08 23.50
N HIS A 220 -8.16 -21.24 23.24
CA HIS A 220 -7.46 -20.45 24.22
C HIS A 220 -7.68 -18.98 23.88
N SER A 221 -8.09 -18.16 24.86
CA SER A 221 -8.26 -16.72 24.64
C SER A 221 -7.49 -15.92 25.67
N GLY A 222 -7.11 -14.71 25.27
CA GLY A 222 -6.37 -13.77 26.09
C GLY A 222 -6.48 -12.37 25.52
N ALA A 223 -6.08 -11.38 26.33
CA ALA A 223 -6.05 -9.99 25.92
C ALA A 223 -4.74 -9.36 26.43
N ASP A 224 -4.20 -8.45 25.62
CA ASP A 224 -3.15 -7.53 26.02
C ASP A 224 -3.75 -6.12 26.00
N GLU A 225 -4.10 -5.63 27.20
CA GLU A 225 -4.69 -4.31 27.40
C GLU A 225 -3.72 -3.18 27.06
N GLU A 226 -2.41 -3.38 27.25
CA GLU A 226 -1.40 -2.37 26.91
C GLU A 226 -1.30 -2.18 25.39
N ALA A 227 -1.43 -3.28 24.64
CA ALA A 227 -1.43 -3.26 23.18
C ALA A 227 -2.82 -3.02 22.56
N ASN A 228 -3.89 -2.96 23.36
CA ASN A 228 -5.29 -2.96 22.92
C ASN A 228 -5.62 -4.15 21.97
N ARG A 229 -5.13 -5.35 22.29
CA ARG A 229 -5.28 -6.55 21.45
C ARG A 229 -5.99 -7.69 22.15
N HIS A 230 -6.81 -8.40 21.40
CA HIS A 230 -7.43 -9.66 21.79
C HIS A 230 -6.87 -10.80 20.95
N TYR A 231 -6.60 -11.93 21.59
CA TYR A 231 -6.03 -13.13 20.96
C TYR A 231 -6.95 -14.32 21.17
N THR A 232 -7.25 -15.02 20.08
CA THR A 232 -8.00 -16.28 20.11
C THR A 232 -7.21 -17.34 19.35
N LEU A 233 -6.76 -18.37 20.05
CA LEU A 233 -5.96 -19.46 19.51
C LEU A 233 -6.75 -20.76 19.60
N ILE A 234 -6.99 -21.40 18.47
CA ILE A 234 -7.72 -22.67 18.34
C ILE A 234 -6.72 -23.74 17.91
N THR A 235 -6.65 -24.84 18.65
CA THR A 235 -5.71 -25.95 18.37
C THR A 235 -6.42 -27.27 18.27
N ASP A 236 -5.89 -28.20 17.48
CA ASP A 236 -6.32 -29.59 17.53
C ASP A 236 -5.86 -30.27 18.83
N VAL A 237 -6.35 -31.50 19.07
CA VAL A 237 -6.01 -32.29 20.27
C VAL A 237 -4.50 -32.52 20.42
N SER A 238 -3.79 -32.72 19.30
CA SER A 238 -2.32 -32.87 19.30
C SER A 238 -1.57 -31.55 19.37
N GLN A 239 -2.26 -30.40 19.33
CA GLN A 239 -1.68 -29.05 19.35
C GLN A 239 -0.66 -28.80 18.24
N THR A 240 -0.86 -29.47 17.11
CA THR A 240 -0.02 -29.38 15.93
C THR A 240 -0.61 -28.50 14.85
N LYS A 241 -1.93 -28.27 14.88
CA LYS A 241 -2.63 -27.39 13.94
C LYS A 241 -3.19 -26.22 14.70
N VAL A 242 -2.85 -25.01 14.27
CA VAL A 242 -3.15 -23.79 15.00
C VAL A 242 -3.89 -22.83 14.10
N PHE A 243 -5.02 -22.32 14.58
CA PHE A 243 -5.64 -21.10 14.09
C PHE A 243 -5.44 -20.02 15.13
N LEU A 244 -4.91 -18.87 14.75
CA LEU A 244 -4.80 -17.72 15.64
C LEU A 244 -5.53 -16.54 15.01
N SER A 245 -6.40 -15.90 15.77
CA SER A 245 -6.95 -14.59 15.49
C SER A 245 -6.32 -13.58 16.42
N VAL A 246 -5.89 -12.46 15.87
CA VAL A 246 -5.43 -11.27 16.58
C VAL A 246 -6.34 -10.13 16.17
N SER A 247 -7.11 -9.56 17.09
CA SER A 247 -7.98 -8.41 16.80
C SER A 247 -7.64 -7.24 17.71
N SER A 248 -7.98 -6.03 17.29
CA SER A 248 -8.07 -4.90 18.23
C SER A 248 -9.25 -5.07 19.18
N ILE A 249 -9.12 -4.57 20.40
CA ILE A 249 -10.23 -4.40 21.37
C ILE A 249 -10.94 -3.09 21.09
#